data_AF-A0AB34JNA5-F1
#
_entry.id   AF-A0AB34JNA5-F1
#
_cell.length_a   1.000
_cell.length_b   1.000
_cell.length_c   1.000
_cell.angle_alpha   90.00
_cell.angle_beta   90.00
_cell.angle_gamma   90.00
#
_symmetry.space_group_name_H-M   'P 1'
#
loop_
_entity.id
_entity.type
_entity.pdbx_description
1 polymer ?
#
loop_
_entity_poly.entity_id
_entity_poly.type
_entity_poly.pdbx_seq_one_letter_code
_entity_poly.pdbx_strand_id
1 'polypeptide(L)'
;MVAAEAWESIWSEVELIVCLTLRTRADRRAAVTKQFEAHGLLKYVTFLEQEPDTDDGKRGCFHAHQRAARLAMERGVPHALIFEDDVEFLPHFTVHSGKRILRFLRSTPQGCWSIFFLGHFPRAMELTDEQDVVRVRGVKSMSNSIIKAQQLSLCIRWWLSSEPRLATQKAYCAQLIGI
;
A
#
# COMPACT_ATOMS: atom_id res chain seq x y z
N MET A 1 -16.61 4.54 22.04
CA MET A 1 -15.34 3.92 22.49
C MET A 1 -15.02 2.62 21.76
N VAL A 2 -16.00 1.72 21.55
CA VAL A 2 -15.80 0.41 20.86
C VAL A 2 -15.17 0.48 19.45
N ALA A 3 -15.51 1.49 18.64
CA ALA A 3 -14.99 1.59 17.27
C ALA A 3 -13.50 1.96 17.21
N ALA A 4 -13.02 2.81 18.12
CA ALA A 4 -11.61 3.23 18.16
C ALA A 4 -10.70 2.07 18.57
N GLU A 5 -11.11 1.33 19.61
CA GLU A 5 -10.45 0.09 20.05
C GLU A 5 -10.43 -0.96 18.93
N ALA A 6 -11.52 -1.05 18.15
CA ALA A 6 -11.58 -1.98 17.03
C ALA A 6 -10.62 -1.60 15.89
N TRP A 7 -10.48 -0.32 15.55
CA TRP A 7 -9.47 0.13 14.57
C TRP A 7 -8.03 -0.08 15.07
N GLU A 8 -7.79 0.17 16.35
CA GLU A 8 -6.49 -0.07 16.99
C GLU A 8 -6.09 -1.55 16.93
N SER A 9 -7.03 -2.47 17.17
CA SER A 9 -6.77 -3.90 17.01
C SER A 9 -6.37 -4.30 15.57
N ILE A 10 -6.65 -3.45 14.59
CA ILE A 10 -6.32 -3.69 13.19
C ILE A 10 -4.94 -3.11 12.86
N TRP A 11 -4.77 -1.81 13.07
CA TRP A 11 -3.58 -1.10 12.58
C TRP A 11 -2.33 -1.34 13.42
N SER A 12 -2.48 -1.79 14.67
CA SER A 12 -1.34 -2.21 15.50
C SER A 12 -0.60 -3.44 14.98
N GLU A 13 -1.21 -4.21 14.07
CA GLU A 13 -0.59 -5.38 13.44
C GLU A 13 0.22 -5.05 12.18
N VAL A 14 0.13 -3.83 11.68
CA VAL A 14 0.88 -3.40 10.49
C VAL A 14 2.13 -2.64 10.95
N GLU A 15 3.28 -3.29 10.83
CA GLU A 15 4.57 -2.81 11.38
C GLU A 15 5.04 -1.49 10.76
N LEU A 16 4.65 -1.21 9.50
CA LEU A 16 4.98 0.04 8.84
C LEU A 16 3.79 0.55 8.04
N ILE A 17 3.30 1.73 8.42
CA ILE A 17 2.32 2.49 7.65
C ILE A 17 2.93 3.85 7.30
N VAL A 18 2.97 4.19 6.02
CA VAL A 18 3.50 5.47 5.54
C VAL A 18 2.51 6.16 4.62
N CYS A 19 2.53 7.49 4.59
CA CYS A 19 1.80 8.30 3.63
C CYS A 19 2.77 9.22 2.90
N LEU A 20 2.82 9.11 1.58
CA LEU A 20 3.60 9.95 0.69
C LEU A 20 2.90 11.30 0.54
N THR A 21 3.62 12.40 0.71
CA THR A 21 3.05 13.74 0.51
C THR A 21 4.12 14.74 0.10
N LEU A 22 3.73 15.79 -0.62
CA LEU A 22 4.64 16.89 -0.96
C LEU A 22 4.66 17.93 0.16
N ARG A 23 5.84 18.47 0.49
CA ARG A 23 5.98 19.56 1.48
C ARG A 23 5.12 20.78 1.13
N THR A 24 4.96 21.05 -0.16
CA THR A 24 4.17 22.17 -0.69
C THR A 24 2.65 21.92 -0.65
N ARG A 25 2.19 20.71 -0.31
CA ARG A 25 0.77 20.30 -0.33
C ARG A 25 0.19 20.07 1.07
N ALA A 26 0.32 21.07 1.93
CA ALA A 26 -0.28 21.05 3.27
C ALA A 26 -1.81 20.86 3.24
N ASP A 27 -2.48 21.30 2.17
CA ASP A 27 -3.90 21.08 1.91
C ASP A 27 -4.25 19.59 1.80
N ARG A 28 -3.49 18.83 1.01
CA ARG A 28 -3.67 17.37 0.86
C ARG A 28 -3.35 16.64 2.14
N ARG A 29 -2.25 17.04 2.80
CA ARG A 29 -1.89 16.49 4.11
C ARG A 29 -3.02 16.68 5.13
N ALA A 30 -3.65 17.85 5.17
CA ALA A 30 -4.78 18.10 6.07
C ALA A 30 -6.00 17.25 5.69
N ALA A 31 -6.30 17.09 4.40
CA ALA A 31 -7.40 16.25 3.92
C ALA A 31 -7.21 14.78 4.29
N VAL A 32 -6.04 14.21 4.00
CA VAL A 32 -5.75 12.81 4.31
C VAL A 32 -5.63 12.56 5.82
N THR A 33 -5.19 13.54 6.60
CA THR A 33 -5.18 13.45 8.07
C THR A 33 -6.59 13.22 8.62
N LYS A 34 -7.60 13.92 8.10
CA LYS A 34 -9.01 13.71 8.47
C LYS A 34 -9.50 12.30 8.11
N GLN A 35 -9.09 11.82 6.93
CA GLN A 35 -9.38 10.45 6.49
C GLN A 35 -8.78 9.41 7.44
N PHE A 36 -7.51 9.57 7.82
CA PHE A 36 -6.83 8.67 8.74
C PHE A 36 -7.38 8.73 10.17
N GLU A 37 -7.77 9.91 10.64
CA GLU A 37 -8.39 10.08 11.96
C GLU A 37 -9.74 9.35 12.03
N ALA A 38 -10.60 9.52 11.02
CA ALA A 38 -11.90 8.87 10.93
C ALA A 38 -11.83 7.32 10.96
N HIS A 39 -10.68 6.76 10.56
CA HIS A 39 -10.44 5.32 10.48
C HIS A 39 -9.41 4.80 11.49
N GLY A 40 -9.06 5.61 12.51
CA GLY A 40 -8.13 5.22 13.58
C GLY A 40 -6.70 4.94 13.12
N LEU A 41 -6.34 5.33 11.89
CA LEU A 41 -5.05 5.06 11.26
C LEU A 41 -3.99 6.10 11.67
N LEU A 42 -4.41 7.34 11.95
CA LEU A 42 -3.52 8.51 12.06
C LEU A 42 -2.31 8.29 12.99
N LYS A 43 -2.51 7.65 14.15
CA LYS A 43 -1.45 7.40 15.13
C LYS A 43 -0.36 6.42 14.65
N TYR A 44 -0.64 5.64 13.61
CA TYR A 44 0.28 4.64 13.07
C TYR A 44 1.01 5.12 11.80
N VAL A 45 0.53 6.20 11.18
CA VAL A 45 1.05 6.69 9.90
C VAL A 45 2.30 7.54 10.11
N THR A 46 3.36 7.21 9.38
CA THR A 46 4.50 8.11 9.17
C THR A 46 4.34 8.87 7.86
N PHE A 47 4.27 10.19 7.90
CA PHE A 47 4.28 11.00 6.68
C PHE A 47 5.68 11.09 6.09
N LEU A 48 5.86 10.59 4.87
CA LEU A 48 7.09 10.72 4.09
C LEU A 48 6.96 11.93 3.18
N GLU A 49 7.46 13.05 3.69
CA GLU A 49 7.49 14.30 2.96
C GLU A 49 8.63 14.35 1.94
N GLN A 50 8.34 14.92 0.78
CA GLN A 50 9.29 15.14 -0.30
C GLN A 50 9.06 16.49 -0.98
N GLU A 51 10.08 16.99 -1.65
CA GLU A 51 9.94 18.14 -2.55
C GLU A 51 9.28 17.71 -3.87
N PRO A 52 8.51 18.59 -4.53
CA PRO A 52 8.02 18.30 -5.87
C PRO A 52 9.20 18.15 -6.83
N ASP A 53 9.12 17.13 -7.68
CA ASP A 53 9.98 17.05 -8.86
C ASP A 53 9.44 18.02 -9.92
N THR A 54 10.17 19.12 -10.14
CA THR A 54 9.73 20.21 -11.03
C THR A 54 9.78 19.84 -12.51
N ASP A 55 10.58 18.83 -12.87
CA ASP A 55 10.76 18.43 -14.27
C ASP A 55 9.82 17.29 -14.65
N ASP A 56 9.62 16.32 -13.74
CA ASP A 56 8.76 15.17 -13.98
C ASP A 56 8.12 14.64 -12.69
N GLY A 57 6.84 14.96 -12.49
CA GLY A 57 6.06 14.48 -11.36
C GLY A 57 5.90 12.96 -11.29
N LYS A 58 5.98 12.23 -12.42
CA LYS A 58 5.93 10.75 -12.43
C LYS A 58 7.22 10.17 -11.87
N ARG A 59 8.36 10.75 -12.24
CA ARG A 59 9.68 10.43 -11.67
C ARG A 59 9.68 10.70 -10.17
N GLY A 60 9.18 11.86 -9.75
CA GLY A 60 9.01 12.19 -8.33
C GLY A 60 8.16 11.17 -7.57
N CYS A 61 6.98 10.83 -8.10
CA CYS A 61 6.10 9.81 -7.51
C CYS A 61 6.78 8.44 -7.42
N PHE A 62 7.49 8.02 -8.46
CA PHE A 62 8.26 6.77 -8.45
C PHE A 62 9.34 6.74 -7.36
N HIS A 63 10.12 7.82 -7.22
CA HIS A 63 11.15 7.93 -6.18
C HIS A 63 10.55 7.97 -4.76
N ALA A 64 9.36 8.55 -4.60
CA ALA A 64 8.62 8.52 -3.34
C ALA A 64 8.34 7.08 -2.89
N HIS A 65 7.78 6.27 -3.80
CA HIS A 65 7.47 4.86 -3.56
C HIS A 65 8.73 4.03 -3.33
N GLN A 66 9.80 4.30 -4.08
CA GLN A 66 11.12 3.71 -3.87
C GLN A 66 11.63 3.95 -2.44
N ARG A 67 11.54 5.19 -1.96
CA ARG A 67 11.98 5.55 -0.61
C ARG A 67 11.16 4.83 0.46
N ALA A 68 9.85 4.73 0.29
CA ALA A 68 8.99 3.98 1.20
C ALA A 68 9.33 2.48 1.21
N ALA A 69 9.58 1.89 0.03
CA ALA A 69 10.00 0.49 -0.08
C ALA A 69 11.37 0.24 0.58
N ARG A 70 12.35 1.13 0.36
CA ARG A 70 13.66 1.07 1.02
C ARG A 70 13.52 1.15 2.54
N LEU A 71 12.68 2.05 3.05
CA LEU A 71 12.41 2.15 4.49
C LEU A 71 11.84 0.84 5.07
N ALA A 72 10.93 0.18 4.35
CA ALA A 72 10.42 -1.13 4.75
C ALA A 72 11.52 -2.19 4.81
N MET A 73 12.40 -2.21 3.80
CA MET A 73 13.54 -3.14 3.74
C MET A 73 14.55 -2.90 4.87
N GLU A 74 14.92 -1.64 5.10
CA GLU A 74 15.86 -1.25 6.15
C GLU A 74 15.34 -1.64 7.55
N ARG A 75 14.02 -1.60 7.74
CA ARG A 75 13.36 -2.04 8.98
C ARG A 75 13.11 -3.55 9.05
N GLY A 76 13.33 -4.28 7.97
CA GLY A 76 13.11 -5.73 7.92
C GLY A 76 11.65 -6.15 8.12
N VAL A 77 10.68 -5.25 7.87
CA VAL A 77 9.26 -5.56 8.10
C VAL A 77 8.72 -6.48 7.00
N PRO A 78 7.85 -7.46 7.31
CA PRO A 78 7.31 -8.38 6.33
C PRO A 78 6.30 -7.71 5.39
N HIS A 79 5.60 -6.69 5.91
CA HIS A 79 4.57 -5.94 5.19
C HIS A 79 4.66 -4.46 5.54
N ALA A 80 4.53 -3.61 4.52
CA ALA A 80 4.39 -2.17 4.67
C ALA A 80 3.15 -1.70 3.90
N LEU A 81 2.44 -0.74 4.48
CA LEU A 81 1.28 -0.10 3.89
C LEU A 81 1.64 1.33 3.52
N ILE A 82 1.54 1.67 2.23
CA ILE A 82 1.97 2.94 1.65
C ILE A 82 0.73 3.62 1.07
N PHE A 83 0.41 4.81 1.55
CA PHE A 83 -0.67 5.65 1.05
C PHE A 83 -0.11 6.82 0.24
N GLU A 84 -0.85 7.33 -0.72
CA GLU A 84 -0.69 8.68 -1.27
C GLU A 84 -1.58 9.68 -0.52
N ASP A 85 -1.24 10.97 -0.55
CA ASP A 85 -1.96 12.05 0.15
C ASP A 85 -3.26 12.49 -0.55
N ASP A 86 -3.68 11.81 -1.60
CA ASP A 86 -5.05 11.87 -2.15
C ASP A 86 -5.89 10.64 -1.82
N VAL A 87 -5.50 9.78 -0.87
CA VAL A 87 -6.38 8.66 -0.49
C VAL A 87 -7.67 9.16 0.16
N GLU A 88 -8.80 8.63 -0.31
CA GLU A 88 -10.11 8.77 0.30
C GLU A 88 -10.67 7.38 0.62
N PHE A 89 -11.18 7.21 1.84
CA PHE A 89 -11.87 5.99 2.21
C PHE A 89 -13.35 6.10 1.81
N LEU A 90 -13.85 5.06 1.15
CA LEU A 90 -15.25 5.01 0.76
C LEU A 90 -16.16 4.99 2.00
N PRO A 91 -17.38 5.53 1.93
CA PRO A 91 -18.30 5.56 3.08
C PRO A 91 -18.60 4.19 3.73
N HIS A 92 -18.39 3.11 2.98
CA HIS A 92 -18.60 1.73 3.43
C HIS A 92 -17.29 1.00 3.82
N PHE A 93 -16.18 1.71 3.91
CA PHE A 93 -14.97 1.18 4.51
C PHE A 93 -15.14 1.13 6.03
N THR A 94 -15.28 -0.07 6.56
CA THR A 94 -15.59 -0.31 7.97
C THR A 94 -14.50 -1.10 8.66
N VAL A 95 -14.57 -1.20 9.99
CA VAL A 95 -13.73 -2.12 10.78
C VAL A 95 -13.74 -3.53 10.21
N HIS A 96 -14.89 -3.99 9.68
CA HIS A 96 -14.99 -5.29 9.03
C HIS A 96 -14.11 -5.37 7.77
N SER A 97 -14.10 -4.32 6.94
CA SER A 97 -13.20 -4.20 5.79
C SER A 97 -11.74 -4.26 6.21
N GLY A 98 -11.34 -3.54 7.27
CA GLY A 98 -9.99 -3.58 7.82
C GLY A 98 -9.59 -4.97 8.35
N LYS A 99 -10.48 -5.64 9.08
CA LYS A 99 -10.26 -7.04 9.54
C LYS A 99 -10.07 -8.00 8.38
N ARG A 100 -10.76 -7.77 7.26
CA ARG A 100 -10.61 -8.60 6.05
C ARG A 100 -9.26 -8.39 5.38
N ILE A 101 -8.75 -7.15 5.35
CA ILE A 101 -7.38 -6.86 4.91
C ILE A 101 -6.38 -7.62 5.77
N LEU A 102 -6.48 -7.52 7.11
CA LEU A 102 -5.59 -8.26 8.01
C LEU A 102 -5.67 -9.78 7.83
N ARG A 103 -6.89 -10.31 7.70
CA ARG A 103 -7.09 -11.74 7.44
C ARG A 103 -6.34 -12.16 6.19
N PHE A 104 -6.44 -11.39 5.11
CA PHE A 104 -5.70 -11.65 3.88
C PHE A 104 -4.18 -11.60 4.10
N LEU A 105 -3.68 -10.56 4.79
CA LEU A 105 -2.25 -10.45 5.11
C LEU A 105 -1.73 -11.65 5.91
N ARG A 106 -2.57 -12.23 6.79
CA ARG A 106 -2.27 -13.41 7.61
C ARG A 106 -2.38 -14.73 6.85
N SER A 107 -3.45 -14.92 6.07
CA SER A 107 -3.78 -16.21 5.44
C SER A 107 -2.91 -16.51 4.22
N THR A 108 -2.37 -15.48 3.57
CA THR A 108 -1.74 -15.67 2.27
C THR A 108 -0.30 -16.18 2.41
N PRO A 109 0.03 -17.37 1.88
CA PRO A 109 1.37 -17.97 2.01
C PRO A 109 2.48 -17.00 1.62
N GLN A 110 3.59 -17.04 2.33
CA GLN A 110 4.75 -16.21 2.00
C GLN A 110 5.26 -16.51 0.58
N GLY A 111 5.50 -15.44 -0.21
CA GLY A 111 6.00 -15.55 -1.59
C GLY A 111 4.96 -15.49 -2.73
N CYS A 112 3.66 -15.59 -2.51
CA CYS A 112 2.69 -15.58 -3.63
C CYS A 112 2.35 -14.17 -4.20
N TRP A 113 2.81 -13.10 -3.55
CA TRP A 113 2.71 -11.72 -4.02
C TRP A 113 3.79 -10.84 -3.40
N SER A 114 4.24 -9.82 -4.14
CA SER A 114 5.17 -8.79 -3.67
C SER A 114 4.49 -7.44 -3.47
N ILE A 115 3.40 -7.19 -4.21
CA ILE A 115 2.66 -5.94 -4.16
C ILE A 115 1.15 -6.22 -4.22
N PHE A 116 0.42 -5.62 -3.29
CA PHE A 116 -1.02 -5.68 -3.14
C PHE A 116 -1.57 -4.25 -3.25
N PHE A 117 -2.46 -3.99 -4.20
CA PHE A 117 -2.98 -2.64 -4.44
C PHE A 117 -4.34 -2.49 -3.79
N LEU A 118 -4.48 -1.55 -2.85
CA LEU A 118 -5.76 -1.23 -2.22
C LEU A 118 -6.60 -0.27 -3.08
N GLY A 119 -6.00 0.34 -4.11
CA GLY A 119 -6.71 1.08 -5.15
C GLY A 119 -5.89 1.17 -6.44
N HIS A 120 -6.48 0.79 -7.57
CA HIS A 120 -5.86 0.91 -8.90
C HIS A 120 -6.93 0.82 -10.01
N PHE A 121 -6.58 1.29 -11.22
CA PHE A 121 -7.40 1.21 -12.43
C PHE A 121 -6.89 0.07 -13.32
N PRO A 122 -7.36 -1.17 -13.12
CA PRO A 122 -6.81 -2.33 -13.82
C PRO A 122 -7.25 -2.37 -15.28
N ARG A 123 -6.39 -2.93 -16.15
CA ARG A 123 -6.77 -3.23 -17.54
C ARG A 123 -7.66 -4.46 -17.62
N ALA A 124 -7.39 -5.44 -16.77
CA ALA A 124 -8.17 -6.67 -16.63
C ALA A 124 -8.19 -7.12 -15.17
N MET A 125 -9.28 -7.78 -14.78
CA MET A 125 -9.51 -8.34 -13.46
C MET A 125 -9.87 -9.83 -13.61
N GLU A 126 -9.31 -10.67 -12.75
CA GLU A 126 -9.57 -12.09 -12.63
C GLU A 126 -9.98 -12.37 -11.18
N LEU A 127 -11.04 -13.14 -10.98
CA LEU A 127 -11.43 -13.57 -9.64
C LEU A 127 -10.36 -14.51 -9.06
N THR A 128 -10.22 -14.50 -7.74
CA THR A 128 -9.42 -15.48 -7.01
C THR A 128 -10.32 -16.30 -6.09
N ASP A 129 -9.76 -17.36 -5.49
CA ASP A 129 -10.46 -18.16 -4.48
C ASP A 129 -10.70 -17.37 -3.17
N GLU A 130 -9.94 -16.30 -2.95
CA GLU A 130 -10.13 -15.41 -1.81
C GLU A 130 -11.27 -14.43 -2.09
N GLN A 131 -12.31 -14.52 -1.26
CA GLN A 131 -13.45 -13.62 -1.35
C GLN A 131 -12.96 -12.18 -1.19
N ASP A 132 -13.31 -11.34 -2.17
CA ASP A 132 -12.98 -9.92 -2.25
C ASP A 132 -11.54 -9.55 -2.68
N VAL A 133 -10.82 -10.54 -3.18
CA VAL A 133 -9.48 -10.42 -3.73
C VAL A 133 -9.58 -10.75 -5.22
N VAL A 134 -9.31 -9.77 -6.09
CA VAL A 134 -9.25 -10.02 -7.54
C VAL A 134 -7.82 -9.82 -8.02
N ARG A 135 -7.29 -10.74 -8.81
CA ARG A 135 -6.01 -10.57 -9.49
C ARG A 135 -6.19 -9.58 -10.63
N VAL A 136 -5.25 -8.68 -10.81
CA VAL A 136 -5.29 -7.67 -11.87
C VAL A 136 -4.08 -7.71 -12.78
N ARG A 137 -4.28 -7.26 -14.02
CA ARG A 137 -3.20 -7.01 -14.99
C ARG A 137 -3.17 -5.51 -15.36
N GLY A 138 -2.01 -4.89 -15.27
CA GLY A 138 -1.79 -3.48 -15.61
C GLY A 138 -1.46 -3.23 -17.08
N VAL A 139 -1.52 -1.97 -17.53
CA VAL A 139 -1.26 -1.56 -18.94
C VAL A 139 0.25 -1.52 -19.28
N LYS A 140 1.14 -1.38 -18.29
CA LYS A 140 2.61 -1.40 -18.45
C LYS A 140 3.36 -1.68 -17.12
N SER A 141 2.84 -2.60 -16.31
CA SER A 141 3.55 -3.24 -15.19
C SER A 141 3.05 -4.68 -15.10
N MET A 142 3.94 -5.63 -15.36
CA MET A 142 3.68 -7.06 -15.23
C MET A 142 3.83 -7.45 -13.76
N SER A 143 2.81 -7.15 -12.97
CA SER A 143 2.75 -7.56 -11.56
C SER A 143 1.42 -8.27 -11.32
N ASN A 144 1.46 -9.51 -10.83
CA ASN A 144 0.28 -10.13 -10.23
C ASN A 144 -0.06 -9.30 -8.99
N SER A 145 -1.22 -8.66 -9.02
CA SER A 145 -1.62 -7.69 -8.02
C SER A 145 -3.06 -7.95 -7.66
N ILE A 146 -3.43 -7.71 -6.40
CA ILE A 146 -4.77 -7.95 -5.91
C ILE A 146 -5.44 -6.63 -5.54
N ILE A 147 -6.71 -6.39 -5.91
CA ILE A 147 -7.47 -5.14 -5.65
C ILE A 147 -8.88 -5.36 -5.09
N LYS A 148 -9.36 -4.44 -4.23
CA LYS A 148 -10.66 -3.76 -4.41
C LYS A 148 -10.67 -2.32 -3.80
N ALA A 149 -10.79 -1.32 -4.71
CA ALA A 149 -11.26 0.09 -4.60
C ALA A 149 -10.79 0.98 -3.43
N GLN A 150 -10.33 2.24 -3.58
CA GLN A 150 -10.19 3.21 -4.68
C GLN A 150 -9.20 4.29 -4.15
N GLN A 151 -8.37 4.86 -5.03
CA GLN A 151 -7.19 5.73 -4.78
C GLN A 151 -5.92 5.03 -4.27
N LEU A 152 -4.79 5.43 -4.85
CA LEU A 152 -3.50 4.74 -4.86
C LEU A 152 -2.99 4.53 -3.43
N SER A 153 -3.21 3.32 -2.94
CA SER A 153 -2.62 2.82 -1.71
C SER A 153 -2.00 1.46 -2.02
N LEU A 154 -0.70 1.37 -1.80
CA LEU A 154 0.14 0.24 -2.13
C LEU A 154 0.51 -0.48 -0.84
N CYS A 155 0.08 -1.72 -0.67
CA CYS A 155 0.67 -2.59 0.33
C CYS A 155 1.81 -3.38 -0.33
N ILE A 156 3.04 -3.18 0.15
CA ILE A 156 4.21 -3.92 -0.33
C ILE A 156 4.53 -5.01 0.68
N ARG A 157 4.75 -6.23 0.18
CA ARG A 157 5.31 -7.34 0.94
C ARG A 157 6.75 -7.58 0.52
N TRP A 158 7.60 -7.87 1.49
CA TRP A 158 9.00 -8.17 1.25
C TRP A 158 9.33 -9.66 1.48
N TRP A 159 10.15 -10.24 0.59
CA TRP A 159 10.52 -11.66 0.57
C TRP A 159 12.01 -11.84 0.26
N LEU A 160 12.78 -12.35 1.22
CA LEU A 160 14.23 -12.61 1.12
C LEU A 160 14.57 -14.07 0.70
N SER A 161 13.75 -14.74 -0.13
CA SER A 161 14.06 -16.11 -0.61
C SER A 161 14.40 -16.21 -2.11
N SER A 162 15.31 -17.14 -2.41
CA SER A 162 15.96 -17.43 -3.69
C SER A 162 15.07 -18.14 -4.73
N GLU A 163 13.75 -18.14 -4.57
CA GLU A 163 12.86 -18.89 -5.47
C GLU A 163 12.70 -18.26 -6.88
N PRO A 164 12.76 -19.05 -7.98
CA PRO A 164 12.77 -18.54 -9.36
C PRO A 164 11.41 -18.12 -9.94
N ARG A 165 10.28 -18.57 -9.37
CA ARG A 165 8.93 -18.40 -9.97
C ARG A 165 8.39 -16.97 -9.94
N LEU A 166 9.11 -16.03 -9.34
CA LEU A 166 8.69 -14.65 -9.09
C LEU A 166 9.60 -13.63 -9.78
N ALA A 167 10.43 -14.04 -10.75
CA ALA A 167 11.47 -13.22 -11.37
C ALA A 167 10.95 -11.87 -11.92
N THR A 168 9.74 -11.82 -12.48
CA THR A 168 9.15 -10.59 -13.03
C THR A 168 8.65 -9.61 -11.96
N GLN A 169 8.10 -10.12 -10.85
CA GLN A 169 7.75 -9.28 -9.69
C GLN A 169 9.01 -8.80 -8.96
N LYS A 170 10.03 -9.66 -8.87
CA LYS A 170 11.36 -9.27 -8.42
C LYS A 170 11.90 -8.13 -9.29
N ALA A 171 11.75 -8.16 -10.61
CA ALA A 171 12.23 -7.09 -11.50
C ALA A 171 11.52 -5.74 -11.27
N TYR A 172 10.21 -5.72 -11.02
CA TYR A 172 9.50 -4.48 -10.69
C TYR A 172 9.84 -3.97 -9.29
N CYS A 173 9.94 -4.87 -8.30
CA CYS A 173 10.44 -4.51 -6.97
C CYS A 173 11.89 -4.00 -7.04
N ALA A 174 12.74 -4.64 -7.85
CA ALA A 174 14.13 -4.27 -8.10
C ALA A 174 14.24 -2.89 -8.77
N GLN A 175 13.40 -2.61 -9.78
CA GLN A 175 13.24 -1.27 -10.35
C GLN A 175 12.80 -0.26 -9.28
N LEU A 176 11.77 -0.58 -8.50
CA LEU A 176 11.29 0.26 -7.40
C LEU A 176 12.37 0.52 -6.36
N ILE A 177 13.38 -0.33 -6.15
CA ILE A 177 14.42 -0.14 -5.13
C ILE A 177 15.79 0.22 -5.70
N GLY A 178 15.94 0.21 -7.03
CA GLY A 178 17.16 0.55 -7.76
C GLY A 178 18.23 -0.55 -7.70
N ILE A 179 17.80 -1.82 -7.71
CA ILE A 179 18.66 -3.03 -7.71
C ILE A 179 18.45 -3.77 -9.04
#